data_AF-A0A3D0W3H0-F1
#
_entry.id   AF-A0A3D0W3H0-F1
#
_cell.length_a   1.000
_cell.length_b   1.000
_cell.length_c   1.000
_cell.angle_alpha   90.00
_cell.angle_beta   90.00
_cell.angle_gamma   90.00
#
_symmetry.space_group_name_H-M   'P 1'
#
loop_
_entity.id
_entity.type
_entity.pdbx_description
1 polymer ?
#
loop_
_entity_poly.entity_id
_entity_poly.type
_entity_poly.pdbx_seq_one_letter_code
_entity_poly.pdbx_strand_id
1 'polypeptide(L)'
;SILKNTEMKHFYHLYPLKFNNKTNGITHRRWLIHTNHELVKILDEKIGDSWRKDLTQLVKFDQYRFDRDVQNKVNLMKKAKKQALADRIYKEQGIELNVNSIFDIQVKRLHEYKRQLMNVLHIIYVYQRLKSDAQFKANYHPHSFIFGAKAAPSYTMAKYVIELIDTISEIMNNDPETKDLLKVVFVRNYNVTYAEYIMPAADLSEQISTATKEASGTGNMKFMMNGAITIGTMDGANVEIVEKAGFENEIIFGLSAEEVTKLYTFNGYKPREIYDQDPRLHKVFSFIRQLNPNPQHFDYILNALLNSDYFLVMKDFDAYVKAHEVANSAYKNRTRWLAMSISNIANSGFFTSDRTVEQYNNDIWKLTKIAL
;
A
#
# COMPACT_ATOMS: atom_id res chain seq x y z
N SER A 1 -8.74 17.98 14.15
CA SER A 1 -9.03 16.93 13.15
C SER A 1 -9.82 17.56 12.00
N ILE A 2 -9.78 16.96 10.81
CA ILE A 2 -10.45 17.50 9.61
C ILE A 2 -11.96 17.77 9.85
N LEU A 3 -12.67 16.83 10.49
CA LEU A 3 -14.09 17.02 10.80
C LEU A 3 -14.35 18.19 11.75
N LYS A 4 -13.57 18.30 12.85
CA LYS A 4 -13.75 19.37 13.85
C LYS A 4 -13.36 20.75 13.32
N ASN A 5 -12.34 20.81 12.46
CA ASN A 5 -11.70 22.05 12.06
C ASN A 5 -12.21 22.58 10.70
N THR A 6 -12.73 21.70 9.84
CA THR A 6 -13.08 22.02 8.45
C THR A 6 -14.53 21.63 8.15
N GLU A 7 -14.82 20.34 7.91
CA GLU A 7 -16.10 19.87 7.34
C GLU A 7 -17.32 20.13 8.24
N MET A 8 -17.17 19.94 9.55
CA MET A 8 -18.25 20.04 10.53
C MET A 8 -17.95 21.09 11.60
N LYS A 9 -17.14 22.10 11.27
CA LYS A 9 -16.71 23.16 12.21
C LYS A 9 -17.89 23.82 12.92
N HIS A 10 -18.95 24.17 12.19
CA HIS A 10 -20.16 24.78 12.77
C HIS A 10 -20.86 23.86 13.77
N PHE A 11 -21.00 22.58 13.45
CA PHE A 11 -21.58 21.59 14.37
C PHE A 11 -20.67 21.34 15.58
N TYR A 12 -19.35 21.37 15.40
CA TYR A 12 -18.41 21.24 16.50
C TYR A 12 -18.50 22.42 17.47
N HIS A 13 -18.70 23.64 16.96
CA HIS A 13 -18.94 24.81 17.82
C HIS A 13 -20.23 24.67 18.64
N LEU A 14 -21.30 24.12 18.04
CA LEU A 14 -22.59 23.93 18.73
C LEU A 14 -22.58 22.75 19.70
N TYR A 15 -21.89 21.65 19.34
CA TYR A 15 -21.94 20.38 20.07
C TYR A 15 -20.55 19.77 20.28
N PRO A 16 -19.59 20.49 20.93
CA PRO A 16 -18.19 20.04 20.98
C PRO A 16 -18.03 18.67 21.65
N LEU A 17 -18.84 18.39 22.67
CA LEU A 17 -18.82 17.13 23.43
C LEU A 17 -19.33 15.92 22.64
N LYS A 18 -20.04 16.11 21.52
CA LYS A 18 -20.51 15.00 20.67
C LYS A 18 -19.41 14.46 19.75
N PHE A 19 -18.33 15.21 19.53
CA PHE A 19 -17.27 14.82 18.61
C PHE A 19 -16.15 14.05 19.31
N ASN A 20 -16.08 12.75 19.03
CA ASN A 20 -15.01 11.87 19.46
C ASN A 20 -14.36 11.16 18.25
N ASN A 21 -13.26 10.46 18.49
CA ASN A 21 -12.59 9.62 17.50
C ASN A 21 -12.51 8.19 18.01
N LYS A 22 -12.65 7.24 17.08
CA LYS A 22 -12.42 5.81 17.28
C LYS A 22 -11.63 5.34 16.07
N THR A 23 -10.32 5.16 16.23
CA THR A 23 -9.49 4.58 15.16
C THR A 23 -10.07 3.24 14.76
N ASN A 24 -10.14 2.97 13.46
CA ASN A 24 -10.61 1.70 12.94
C ASN A 24 -9.78 0.52 13.47
N GLY A 25 -10.29 -0.69 13.25
CA GLY A 25 -9.57 -1.89 13.58
C GLY A 25 -10.01 -3.07 12.71
N ILE A 26 -9.20 -4.12 12.73
CA ILE A 26 -9.42 -5.35 11.99
C ILE A 26 -9.49 -6.53 12.95
N THR A 27 -10.28 -7.54 12.59
CA THR A 27 -10.30 -8.78 13.37
C THR A 27 -9.06 -9.61 13.08
N HIS A 28 -8.22 -9.81 14.09
CA HIS A 28 -7.03 -10.66 14.00
C HIS A 28 -7.36 -12.13 13.79
N ARG A 29 -8.59 -12.55 14.12
CA ARG A 29 -9.05 -13.93 13.91
C ARG A 29 -9.03 -14.28 12.43
N ARG A 30 -9.53 -13.39 11.57
CA ARG A 30 -9.45 -13.58 10.12
C ARG A 30 -8.08 -13.17 9.57
N TRP A 31 -7.61 -11.97 9.89
CA TRP A 31 -6.47 -11.35 9.16
C TRP A 31 -5.08 -11.73 9.69
N LEU A 32 -5.00 -12.60 10.69
CA LEU A 32 -3.75 -13.17 11.19
C LEU A 32 -3.91 -14.66 11.51
N ILE A 33 -4.82 -15.02 12.42
CA ILE A 33 -4.96 -16.41 12.89
C ILE A 33 -5.38 -17.35 11.77
N HIS A 34 -6.33 -16.95 10.92
CA HIS A 34 -6.81 -17.77 9.80
C HIS A 34 -5.91 -17.67 8.55
N THR A 35 -5.36 -16.50 8.25
CA THR A 35 -4.61 -16.29 7.00
C THR A 35 -3.13 -16.68 7.10
N ASN A 36 -2.56 -16.66 8.30
CA ASN A 36 -1.12 -16.78 8.49
C ASN A 36 -0.73 -17.72 9.65
N HIS A 37 -1.06 -19.00 9.49
CA HIS A 37 -0.80 -20.06 10.47
C HIS A 37 0.69 -20.20 10.84
N GLU A 38 1.57 -19.94 9.88
CA GLU A 38 3.01 -19.99 10.03
C GLU A 38 3.50 -18.86 10.95
N LEU A 39 2.99 -17.63 10.76
CA LEU A 39 3.27 -16.53 11.67
C LEU A 39 2.70 -16.79 13.06
N VAL A 40 1.49 -17.34 13.16
CA VAL A 40 0.86 -17.73 14.43
C VAL A 40 1.75 -18.70 15.19
N LYS A 41 2.30 -19.73 14.53
CA LYS A 41 3.23 -20.68 15.15
C LYS A 41 4.49 -20.00 15.67
N ILE A 42 5.04 -19.05 14.93
CA ILE A 42 6.22 -18.28 15.34
C ILE A 42 5.90 -17.44 16.58
N LEU A 43 4.73 -16.77 16.60
CA LEU A 43 4.29 -15.96 17.73
C LEU A 43 4.06 -16.84 18.97
N ASP A 44 3.35 -17.96 18.84
CA ASP A 44 3.11 -18.87 19.97
C ASP A 44 4.41 -19.40 20.59
N GLU A 45 5.38 -19.74 19.76
CA GLU A 45 6.69 -20.23 20.21
C GLU A 45 7.46 -19.15 20.99
N LYS A 46 7.35 -17.87 20.58
CA LYS A 46 8.21 -16.80 21.09
C LYS A 46 7.57 -15.99 22.21
N ILE A 47 6.24 -15.82 22.21
CA ILE A 47 5.54 -14.96 23.17
C ILE A 47 4.35 -15.66 23.86
N GLY A 48 4.21 -16.99 23.69
CA GLY A 48 3.08 -17.77 24.23
C GLY A 48 1.81 -17.59 23.41
N ASP A 49 0.68 -18.13 23.86
CA ASP A 49 -0.60 -18.11 23.12
C ASP A 49 -1.59 -17.04 23.62
N SER A 50 -1.28 -16.37 24.74
CA SER A 50 -2.13 -15.36 25.38
C SER A 50 -2.42 -14.16 24.47
N TRP A 51 -1.51 -13.83 23.55
CA TRP A 51 -1.71 -12.74 22.57
C TRP A 51 -2.94 -12.96 21.70
N ARG A 52 -3.39 -14.21 21.51
CA ARG A 52 -4.59 -14.52 20.70
C ARG A 52 -5.87 -13.95 21.32
N LYS A 53 -5.89 -13.77 22.65
CA LYS A 53 -6.98 -13.14 23.40
C LYS A 53 -6.73 -11.65 23.63
N ASP A 54 -5.48 -11.25 23.76
CA ASP A 54 -5.07 -9.88 24.04
C ASP A 54 -3.92 -9.43 23.11
N LEU A 55 -4.29 -8.72 22.05
CA LEU A 55 -3.34 -8.30 21.02
C LEU A 55 -2.32 -7.27 21.49
N THR A 56 -2.53 -6.64 22.66
CA THR A 56 -1.52 -5.73 23.22
C THR A 56 -0.21 -6.46 23.54
N GLN A 57 -0.25 -7.78 23.70
CA GLN A 57 0.93 -8.60 23.96
C GLN A 57 1.81 -8.83 22.72
N LEU A 58 1.34 -8.53 21.51
CA LEU A 58 2.15 -8.65 20.29
C LEU A 58 3.42 -7.80 20.36
N VAL A 59 3.42 -6.70 21.13
CA VAL A 59 4.58 -5.82 21.31
C VAL A 59 5.80 -6.58 21.86
N LYS A 60 5.58 -7.65 22.64
CA LYS A 60 6.64 -8.51 23.16
C LYS A 60 7.46 -9.18 22.05
N PHE A 61 6.93 -9.27 20.83
CA PHE A 61 7.65 -9.86 19.70
C PHE A 61 8.76 -8.94 19.17
N ASP A 62 8.70 -7.63 19.43
CA ASP A 62 9.71 -6.67 18.93
C ASP A 62 11.11 -6.94 19.47
N GLN A 63 11.24 -7.50 20.67
CA GLN A 63 12.53 -7.88 21.26
C GLN A 63 13.32 -8.87 20.38
N TYR A 64 12.64 -9.61 19.50
CA TYR A 64 13.25 -10.58 18.59
C TYR A 64 13.57 -10.01 17.20
N ARG A 65 13.39 -8.71 16.96
CA ARG A 65 13.59 -8.11 15.63
C ARG A 65 15.00 -8.27 15.06
N PHE A 66 16.00 -8.48 15.91
CA PHE A 66 17.40 -8.76 15.52
C PHE A 66 17.86 -10.19 15.85
N ASP A 67 16.96 -11.05 16.35
CA ASP A 67 17.23 -12.47 16.54
C ASP A 67 17.29 -13.17 15.17
N ARG A 68 18.43 -13.79 14.85
CA ARG A 68 18.68 -14.39 13.53
C ARG A 68 17.78 -15.57 13.23
N ASP A 69 17.45 -16.37 14.23
CA ASP A 69 16.58 -17.53 14.05
C ASP A 69 15.13 -17.08 13.83
N VAL A 70 14.68 -16.06 14.56
CA VAL A 70 13.35 -15.46 14.34
C VAL A 70 13.26 -14.79 12.97
N GLN A 71 14.28 -14.03 12.56
CA GLN A 71 14.35 -13.44 11.23
C GLN A 71 14.24 -14.51 10.13
N ASN A 72 14.97 -15.62 10.26
CA ASN A 72 14.92 -16.73 9.31
C ASN A 72 13.52 -17.37 9.26
N LYS A 73 12.88 -17.59 10.42
CA LYS A 73 11.50 -18.11 10.48
C LYS A 73 10.50 -17.18 9.79
N VAL A 74 10.59 -15.86 10.04
CA VAL A 74 9.73 -14.86 9.39
C VAL A 74 9.98 -14.80 7.88
N ASN A 75 11.23 -14.90 7.44
CA ASN A 75 11.58 -14.94 6.02
C ASN A 75 11.01 -16.18 5.31
N LEU A 76 11.11 -17.36 5.95
CA LEU A 76 10.52 -18.60 5.42
C LEU A 76 8.99 -18.53 5.38
N MET A 77 8.36 -17.98 6.42
CA MET A 77 6.91 -17.71 6.43
C MET A 77 6.52 -16.82 5.25
N LYS A 78 7.21 -15.69 5.06
CA LYS A 78 6.92 -14.75 3.96
C LYS A 78 7.06 -15.43 2.61
N LYS A 79 8.12 -16.22 2.39
CA LYS A 79 8.34 -16.96 1.15
C LYS A 79 7.23 -17.98 0.88
N ALA A 80 6.77 -18.71 1.89
CA ALA A 80 5.65 -19.65 1.75
C ALA A 80 4.34 -18.94 1.36
N LYS A 81 4.08 -17.77 1.96
CA LYS A 81 2.88 -16.95 1.64
C LYS A 81 2.95 -16.36 0.23
N LYS A 82 4.13 -15.94 -0.21
CA LYS A 82 4.37 -15.50 -1.59
C LYS A 82 4.16 -16.63 -2.58
N GLN A 83 4.62 -17.84 -2.26
CA GLN A 83 4.37 -19.03 -3.09
C GLN A 83 2.86 -19.30 -3.22
N ALA A 84 2.12 -19.31 -2.11
CA ALA A 84 0.67 -19.54 -2.15
C ALA A 84 -0.07 -18.50 -3.01
N LEU A 85 0.34 -17.23 -2.96
CA LEU A 85 -0.23 -16.20 -3.83
C LEU A 85 0.18 -16.40 -5.30
N ALA A 86 1.46 -16.70 -5.56
CA ALA A 86 1.98 -16.95 -6.90
C ALA A 86 1.27 -18.14 -7.56
N ASP A 87 1.10 -19.25 -6.84
CA ASP A 87 0.40 -20.45 -7.32
C ASP A 87 -1.05 -20.15 -7.70
N ARG A 88 -1.72 -19.33 -6.88
CA ARG A 88 -3.10 -18.90 -7.16
C ARG A 88 -3.18 -18.03 -8.41
N ILE A 89 -2.31 -17.02 -8.53
CA ILE A 89 -2.26 -16.14 -9.70
C ILE A 89 -1.95 -16.94 -10.97
N TYR A 90 -1.01 -17.89 -10.89
CA TYR A 90 -0.68 -18.77 -12.00
C TYR A 90 -1.89 -19.64 -12.39
N LYS A 91 -2.56 -20.27 -11.42
CA LYS A 91 -3.73 -21.11 -11.67
C LYS A 91 -4.89 -20.35 -12.31
N GLU A 92 -5.13 -19.10 -11.90
CA GLU A 92 -6.29 -18.31 -12.36
C GLU A 92 -6.01 -17.48 -13.62
N GLN A 93 -4.76 -17.05 -13.84
CA GLN A 93 -4.39 -16.07 -14.88
C GLN A 93 -3.18 -16.48 -15.73
N GLY A 94 -2.51 -17.59 -15.42
CA GLY A 94 -1.35 -18.09 -16.16
C GLY A 94 -0.06 -17.26 -15.98
N ILE A 95 -0.05 -16.29 -15.07
CA ILE A 95 1.12 -15.44 -14.85
C ILE A 95 2.00 -16.03 -13.76
N GLU A 96 3.24 -16.37 -14.12
CA GLU A 96 4.25 -16.85 -13.17
C GLU A 96 4.94 -15.67 -12.46
N LEU A 97 5.00 -15.73 -11.13
CA LEU A 97 5.68 -14.75 -10.29
C LEU A 97 6.90 -15.37 -9.60
N ASN A 98 8.03 -14.66 -9.65
CA ASN A 98 9.22 -15.04 -8.92
C ASN A 98 9.06 -14.70 -7.44
N VAL A 99 8.93 -15.70 -6.56
CA VAL A 99 8.77 -15.50 -5.11
C VAL A 99 9.97 -14.83 -4.42
N ASN A 100 11.10 -14.66 -5.11
CA ASN A 100 12.26 -13.92 -4.62
C ASN A 100 12.26 -12.42 -5.04
N SER A 101 11.34 -11.99 -5.91
CA SER A 101 11.10 -10.55 -6.19
C SER A 101 10.43 -9.88 -4.99
N ILE A 102 10.44 -8.56 -4.90
CA ILE A 102 9.60 -7.83 -3.94
C ILE A 102 8.14 -7.92 -4.38
N PHE A 103 7.28 -8.49 -3.54
CA PHE A 103 5.83 -8.46 -3.79
C PHE A 103 5.29 -7.10 -3.35
N ASP A 104 5.06 -6.26 -4.34
CA ASP A 104 4.66 -4.86 -4.21
C ASP A 104 3.17 -4.72 -4.51
N ILE A 105 2.37 -4.48 -3.48
CA ILE A 105 0.94 -4.74 -3.57
C ILE A 105 0.09 -3.50 -3.32
N GLN A 106 -0.76 -3.17 -4.30
CA GLN A 106 -1.79 -2.15 -4.21
C GLN A 106 -3.19 -2.74 -4.41
N VAL A 107 -3.82 -3.19 -3.32
CA VAL A 107 -5.20 -3.71 -3.33
C VAL A 107 -6.18 -2.82 -2.59
N LYS A 108 -7.05 -2.15 -3.34
CA LYS A 108 -8.10 -1.25 -2.85
C LYS A 108 -9.04 -0.92 -3.99
N ARG A 109 -10.22 -0.35 -3.69
CA ARG A 109 -11.13 0.13 -4.75
C ARG A 109 -10.38 1.06 -5.71
N LEU A 110 -10.75 1.04 -6.98
CA LEU A 110 -10.10 1.91 -7.94
C LEU A 110 -10.74 3.29 -7.89
N HIS A 111 -9.92 4.29 -7.64
CA HIS A 111 -10.35 5.69 -7.56
C HIS A 111 -9.14 6.60 -7.75
N GLU A 112 -9.32 7.74 -8.40
CA GLU A 112 -8.22 8.66 -8.69
C GLU A 112 -7.43 9.10 -7.43
N TYR A 113 -8.09 9.42 -6.31
CA TYR A 113 -7.39 9.78 -5.06
C TYR A 113 -6.56 8.64 -4.43
N LYS A 114 -6.82 7.38 -4.80
CA LYS A 114 -6.05 6.21 -4.34
C LYS A 114 -4.79 5.97 -5.19
N ARG A 115 -4.66 6.73 -6.29
CA ARG A 115 -3.46 6.89 -7.11
C ARG A 115 -2.83 5.60 -7.61
N GLN A 116 -3.63 4.60 -7.99
CA GLN A 116 -3.16 3.50 -8.86
C GLN A 116 -2.53 4.05 -10.15
N LEU A 117 -2.98 5.22 -10.61
CA LEU A 117 -2.36 5.93 -11.72
C LEU A 117 -0.90 6.34 -11.41
N MET A 118 -0.60 6.87 -10.22
CA MET A 118 0.78 7.20 -9.86
C MET A 118 1.67 5.95 -9.81
N ASN A 119 1.13 4.83 -9.31
CA ASN A 119 1.83 3.56 -9.31
C ASN A 119 2.17 3.08 -10.73
N VAL A 120 1.20 3.10 -11.65
CA VAL A 120 1.46 2.66 -13.03
C VAL A 120 2.43 3.59 -13.77
N LEU A 121 2.42 4.91 -13.51
CA LEU A 121 3.44 5.83 -14.06
C LEU A 121 4.85 5.46 -13.58
N HIS A 122 5.01 5.11 -12.29
CA HIS A 122 6.28 4.67 -11.73
C HIS A 122 6.75 3.36 -12.37
N ILE A 123 5.84 2.39 -12.55
CA ILE A 123 6.16 1.11 -13.19
C ILE A 123 6.67 1.33 -14.63
N ILE A 124 6.05 2.22 -15.39
CA ILE A 124 6.50 2.59 -16.75
C ILE A 124 7.89 3.25 -16.70
N TYR A 125 8.13 4.13 -15.72
CA TYR A 125 9.45 4.72 -15.51
C TYR A 125 10.52 3.66 -15.21
N VAL A 126 10.24 2.71 -14.31
CA VAL A 126 11.15 1.61 -13.98
C VAL A 126 11.42 0.75 -15.22
N TYR A 127 10.38 0.37 -15.95
CA TYR A 127 10.51 -0.39 -17.20
C TYR A 127 11.46 0.29 -18.19
N GLN A 128 11.25 1.58 -18.46
CA GLN A 128 12.11 2.35 -19.36
C GLN A 128 13.55 2.43 -18.85
N ARG A 129 13.74 2.66 -17.55
CA ARG A 129 15.07 2.76 -16.95
C ARG A 129 15.81 1.42 -16.97
N LEU A 130 15.13 0.30 -16.75
CA LEU A 130 15.71 -1.05 -16.90
C LEU A 130 16.23 -1.31 -18.32
N LYS A 131 15.64 -0.68 -19.35
CA LYS A 131 16.09 -0.80 -20.74
C LYS A 131 17.22 0.18 -21.09
N SER A 132 17.20 1.39 -20.55
CA SER A 132 18.12 2.45 -20.95
C SER A 132 19.35 2.64 -20.04
N ASP A 133 19.32 2.15 -18.81
CA ASP A 133 20.35 2.37 -17.79
C ASP A 133 20.90 1.02 -17.28
N ALA A 134 22.05 0.63 -17.81
CA ALA A 134 22.69 -0.65 -17.48
C ALA A 134 23.12 -0.73 -16.01
N GLN A 135 23.52 0.38 -15.39
CA GLN A 135 23.91 0.40 -13.98
C GLN A 135 22.69 0.22 -13.09
N PHE A 136 21.58 0.88 -13.40
CA PHE A 136 20.31 0.65 -12.71
C PHE A 136 19.87 -0.81 -12.86
N LYS A 137 19.86 -1.34 -14.08
CA LYS A 137 19.48 -2.74 -14.36
C LYS A 137 20.30 -3.74 -13.54
N ALA A 138 21.63 -3.57 -13.49
CA ALA A 138 22.53 -4.47 -12.78
C ALA A 138 22.32 -4.46 -11.25
N ASN A 139 21.81 -3.35 -10.70
CA ASN A 139 21.63 -3.18 -9.27
C ASN A 139 20.17 -3.29 -8.81
N TYR A 140 19.21 -3.40 -9.73
CA TYR A 140 17.79 -3.43 -9.40
C TYR A 140 17.39 -4.79 -8.82
N HIS A 141 16.85 -4.81 -7.60
CA HIS A 141 16.21 -6.03 -7.07
C HIS A 141 14.86 -6.22 -7.77
N PRO A 142 14.50 -7.43 -8.24
CA PRO A 142 13.25 -7.64 -8.99
C PRO A 142 11.98 -7.23 -8.21
N HIS A 143 10.98 -6.68 -8.88
CA HIS A 143 9.65 -6.39 -8.31
C HIS A 143 8.55 -7.15 -9.06
N SER A 144 7.55 -7.60 -8.30
CA SER A 144 6.27 -8.05 -8.81
C SER A 144 5.19 -7.12 -8.27
N PHE A 145 4.73 -6.21 -9.13
CA PHE A 145 3.66 -5.26 -8.83
C PHE A 145 2.30 -5.93 -8.97
N ILE A 146 1.53 -5.97 -7.89
CA ILE A 146 0.26 -6.70 -7.80
C ILE A 146 -0.86 -5.71 -7.46
N PHE A 147 -1.72 -5.46 -8.43
CA PHE A 147 -2.93 -4.67 -8.29
C PHE A 147 -4.14 -5.57 -8.04
N GLY A 148 -5.11 -5.06 -7.31
CA GLY A 148 -6.42 -5.69 -7.18
C GLY A 148 -7.47 -4.66 -6.79
N ALA A 149 -8.39 -4.39 -7.71
CA ALA A 149 -9.36 -3.31 -7.56
C ALA A 149 -10.64 -3.59 -8.34
N LYS A 150 -11.72 -2.89 -7.94
CA LYS A 150 -12.95 -2.76 -8.71
C LYS A 150 -13.23 -1.28 -8.90
N ALA A 151 -13.70 -0.91 -10.09
CA ALA A 151 -14.21 0.41 -10.40
C ALA A 151 -15.74 0.41 -10.35
N ALA A 152 -16.35 1.55 -10.03
CA ALA A 152 -17.79 1.71 -10.19
C ALA A 152 -18.15 1.69 -11.69
N PRO A 153 -19.32 1.14 -12.09
CA PRO A 153 -19.66 0.96 -13.51
C PRO A 153 -19.63 2.25 -14.34
N SER A 154 -20.03 3.37 -13.73
CA SER A 154 -20.08 4.71 -14.34
C SER A 154 -18.76 5.50 -14.26
N TYR A 155 -17.74 4.98 -13.57
CA TYR A 155 -16.50 5.72 -13.35
C TYR A 155 -15.50 5.47 -14.49
N THR A 156 -15.66 6.25 -15.56
CA THR A 156 -14.87 6.14 -16.80
C THR A 156 -13.37 6.23 -16.55
N MET A 157 -12.89 7.29 -15.88
CA MET A 157 -11.46 7.47 -15.59
C MET A 157 -10.86 6.26 -14.86
N ALA A 158 -11.58 5.73 -13.87
CA ALA A 158 -11.14 4.53 -13.16
C ALA A 158 -11.01 3.33 -14.12
N LYS A 159 -12.00 3.09 -14.98
CA LYS A 159 -11.93 1.99 -15.97
C LYS A 159 -10.75 2.15 -16.94
N TYR A 160 -10.44 3.38 -17.38
CA TYR A 160 -9.27 3.63 -18.23
C TYR A 160 -7.95 3.37 -17.50
N VAL A 161 -7.85 3.68 -16.20
CA VAL A 161 -6.67 3.33 -15.40
C VAL A 161 -6.52 1.81 -15.26
N ILE A 162 -7.61 1.05 -15.10
CA ILE A 162 -7.56 -0.42 -15.11
C ILE A 162 -7.03 -0.92 -16.46
N GLU A 163 -7.59 -0.41 -17.55
CA GLU A 163 -7.18 -0.77 -18.91
C GLU A 163 -5.70 -0.45 -19.17
N LEU A 164 -5.22 0.69 -18.69
CA LEU A 164 -3.81 1.06 -18.78
C LEU A 164 -2.92 0.05 -18.05
N ILE A 165 -3.28 -0.34 -16.82
CA ILE A 165 -2.52 -1.33 -16.05
C ILE A 165 -2.53 -2.70 -16.74
N ASP A 166 -3.65 -3.12 -17.30
CA ASP A 166 -3.77 -4.40 -18.01
C ASP A 166 -2.91 -4.40 -19.30
N THR A 167 -2.98 -3.32 -20.07
CA THR A 167 -2.21 -3.13 -21.32
C THR A 167 -0.70 -3.15 -21.05
N ILE A 168 -0.23 -2.42 -20.04
CA ILE A 168 1.20 -2.42 -19.72
C ILE A 168 1.67 -3.74 -19.12
N SER A 169 0.80 -4.43 -18.38
CA SER A 169 1.08 -5.76 -17.84
C SER A 169 1.36 -6.77 -18.95
N GLU A 170 0.56 -6.76 -20.01
CA GLU A 170 0.77 -7.63 -21.17
C GLU A 170 2.11 -7.36 -21.87
N ILE A 171 2.47 -6.09 -22.06
CA ILE A 171 3.75 -5.70 -22.68
C ILE A 171 4.93 -6.12 -21.80
N MET A 172 4.94 -5.69 -20.54
CA MET A 172 6.10 -5.86 -19.64
C MET A 172 6.33 -7.31 -19.24
N ASN A 173 5.27 -8.09 -19.05
CA ASN A 173 5.42 -9.49 -18.67
C ASN A 173 5.99 -10.37 -19.80
N ASN A 174 5.88 -9.91 -21.04
CA ASN A 174 6.35 -10.60 -22.25
C ASN A 174 7.66 -10.03 -22.81
N ASP A 175 8.16 -8.89 -22.32
CA ASP A 175 9.44 -8.31 -22.77
C ASP A 175 10.64 -9.15 -22.27
N PRO A 176 11.38 -9.84 -23.15
CA PRO A 176 12.51 -10.68 -22.75
C PRO A 176 13.64 -9.89 -22.07
N GLU A 177 13.73 -8.58 -22.25
CA GLU A 177 14.78 -7.77 -21.62
C GLU A 177 14.52 -7.45 -20.15
N THR A 178 13.26 -7.46 -19.71
CA THR A 178 12.85 -6.92 -18.40
C THR A 178 11.98 -7.85 -17.57
N LYS A 179 11.31 -8.85 -18.18
CA LYS A 179 10.32 -9.72 -17.52
C LYS A 179 10.80 -10.44 -16.25
N ASP A 180 12.11 -10.70 -16.13
CA ASP A 180 12.68 -11.39 -14.95
C ASP A 180 12.94 -10.43 -13.77
N LEU A 181 13.01 -9.12 -14.06
CA LEU A 181 13.22 -8.05 -13.10
C LEU A 181 11.91 -7.32 -12.75
N LEU A 182 10.95 -7.29 -13.68
CA LEU A 182 9.71 -6.55 -13.55
C LEU A 182 8.53 -7.42 -14.00
N LYS A 183 7.62 -7.69 -13.07
CA LYS A 183 6.31 -8.28 -13.36
C LYS A 183 5.20 -7.36 -12.90
N VAL A 184 4.10 -7.32 -13.64
CA VAL A 184 2.88 -6.58 -13.29
C VAL A 184 1.70 -7.53 -13.36
N VAL A 185 0.84 -7.54 -12.35
CA VAL A 185 -0.36 -8.37 -12.33
C VAL A 185 -1.53 -7.54 -11.84
N PHE A 186 -2.62 -7.54 -12.58
CA PHE A 186 -3.92 -7.11 -12.07
C PHE A 186 -4.75 -8.35 -11.72
N VAL A 187 -4.97 -8.62 -10.43
CA VAL A 187 -5.77 -9.78 -10.01
C VAL A 187 -7.24 -9.56 -10.31
N ARG A 188 -7.86 -10.53 -10.98
CA ARG A 188 -9.27 -10.45 -11.38
C ARG A 188 -10.20 -10.66 -10.20
N ASN A 189 -11.28 -9.88 -10.15
CA ASN A 189 -12.34 -9.99 -9.14
C ASN A 189 -11.84 -9.99 -7.68
N TYR A 190 -10.95 -9.05 -7.33
CA TYR A 190 -10.48 -8.86 -5.94
C TYR A 190 -11.64 -8.87 -4.93
N ASN A 191 -11.50 -9.71 -3.92
CA ASN A 191 -12.49 -9.95 -2.86
C ASN A 191 -11.80 -10.37 -1.56
N VAL A 192 -12.58 -10.67 -0.51
CA VAL A 192 -12.05 -11.06 0.81
C VAL A 192 -11.21 -12.33 0.73
N THR A 193 -11.69 -13.36 0.05
CA THR A 193 -10.97 -14.63 -0.12
C THR A 193 -9.67 -14.47 -0.90
N TYR A 194 -9.59 -13.50 -1.82
CA TYR A 194 -8.32 -13.15 -2.48
C TYR A 194 -7.40 -12.40 -1.52
N ALA A 195 -7.94 -11.43 -0.79
CA ALA A 195 -7.20 -10.69 0.22
C ALA A 195 -6.53 -11.62 1.26
N GLU A 196 -7.17 -12.73 1.62
CA GLU A 196 -6.62 -13.73 2.54
C GLU A 196 -5.26 -14.32 2.08
N TYR A 197 -4.99 -14.36 0.77
CA TYR A 197 -3.69 -14.75 0.19
C TYR A 197 -2.76 -13.55 0.01
N ILE A 198 -3.33 -12.40 -0.37
CA ILE A 198 -2.57 -11.19 -0.70
C ILE A 198 -1.92 -10.56 0.54
N MET A 199 -2.68 -10.37 1.61
CA MET A 199 -2.21 -9.69 2.82
C MET A 199 -0.96 -10.33 3.42
N PRO A 200 -0.88 -11.67 3.60
CA PRO A 200 0.32 -12.30 4.13
C PRO A 200 1.52 -12.35 3.16
N ALA A 201 1.27 -12.25 1.86
CA ALA A 201 2.31 -12.35 0.83
C ALA A 201 3.06 -11.04 0.54
N ALA A 202 2.49 -9.88 0.87
CA ALA A 202 3.12 -8.59 0.58
C ALA A 202 4.47 -8.41 1.29
N ASP A 203 5.44 -7.89 0.54
CA ASP A 203 6.65 -7.28 1.06
C ASP A 203 6.43 -5.77 1.27
N LEU A 204 5.87 -5.10 0.25
CA LEU A 204 5.46 -3.69 0.28
C LEU A 204 3.94 -3.55 0.20
N SER A 205 3.42 -2.61 0.98
CA SER A 205 2.01 -2.24 1.05
C SER A 205 1.82 -0.81 0.54
N GLU A 206 1.24 -0.67 -0.65
CA GLU A 206 1.04 0.61 -1.34
C GLU A 206 -0.15 1.40 -0.73
N GLN A 207 0.19 2.40 0.08
CA GLN A 207 -0.77 3.27 0.80
C GLN A 207 -0.63 4.72 0.38
N ILE A 208 -0.70 4.91 -0.94
CA ILE A 208 -0.32 6.14 -1.62
C ILE A 208 -1.47 7.09 -1.93
N SER A 209 -2.54 7.13 -1.12
CA SER A 209 -3.62 8.09 -1.37
C SER A 209 -3.11 9.54 -1.27
N THR A 210 -3.69 10.47 -2.01
CA THR A 210 -3.39 11.90 -1.83
C THR A 210 -3.65 12.29 -0.38
N ALA A 211 -2.70 12.95 0.30
CA ALA A 211 -2.90 13.36 1.68
C ALA A 211 -4.18 14.21 1.81
N THR A 212 -4.90 14.10 2.93
CA THR A 212 -6.26 14.64 3.19
C THR A 212 -7.44 13.85 2.62
N LYS A 213 -7.22 12.78 1.83
CA LYS A 213 -8.32 12.06 1.13
C LYS A 213 -8.63 10.69 1.72
N GLU A 214 -7.70 10.04 2.43
CA GLU A 214 -7.96 8.79 3.13
C GLU A 214 -8.32 9.07 4.59
N ALA A 215 -9.56 8.76 4.99
CA ALA A 215 -9.98 8.96 6.38
C ALA A 215 -9.27 8.01 7.36
N SER A 216 -8.94 6.79 6.92
CA SER A 216 -8.25 5.78 7.73
C SER A 216 -7.61 4.72 6.83
N GLY A 217 -8.42 3.83 6.26
CA GLY A 217 -7.94 2.62 5.58
C GLY A 217 -7.74 1.47 6.56
N THR A 218 -8.19 0.27 6.20
CA THR A 218 -8.01 -0.96 7.00
C THR A 218 -7.17 -2.01 6.28
N GLY A 219 -6.83 -1.77 5.00
CA GLY A 219 -5.91 -2.63 4.25
C GLY A 219 -4.48 -2.52 4.78
N ASN A 220 -4.02 -1.31 5.03
CA ASN A 220 -2.72 -1.01 5.67
C ASN A 220 -2.55 -1.73 7.02
N MET A 221 -3.57 -1.73 7.87
CA MET A 221 -3.56 -2.47 9.15
C MET A 221 -3.34 -3.98 8.96
N LYS A 222 -3.96 -4.57 7.92
CA LYS A 222 -3.82 -6.01 7.62
C LYS A 222 -2.41 -6.34 7.11
N PHE A 223 -1.87 -5.46 6.27
CA PHE A 223 -0.52 -5.57 5.77
C PHE A 223 0.53 -5.46 6.88
N MET A 224 0.42 -4.44 7.73
CA MET A 224 1.25 -4.25 8.92
C MET A 224 1.25 -5.50 9.81
N MET A 225 0.06 -6.02 10.14
CA MET A 225 -0.12 -7.23 10.96
C MET A 225 0.52 -8.48 10.35
N ASN A 226 0.72 -8.49 9.03
CA ASN A 226 1.39 -9.58 8.31
C ASN A 226 2.84 -9.25 7.90
N GLY A 227 3.41 -8.17 8.44
CA GLY A 227 4.82 -7.80 8.28
C GLY A 227 5.19 -7.23 6.92
N ALA A 228 4.23 -6.67 6.17
CA ALA A 228 4.55 -5.84 5.02
C ALA A 228 4.92 -4.42 5.48
N ILE A 229 5.93 -3.83 4.84
CA ILE A 229 6.34 -2.45 5.09
C ILE A 229 5.44 -1.53 4.28
N THR A 230 4.97 -0.44 4.89
CA THR A 230 4.15 0.55 4.19
C THR A 230 5.04 1.47 3.37
N ILE A 231 4.72 1.58 2.09
CA ILE A 231 5.15 2.70 1.26
C ILE A 231 3.93 3.61 1.05
N GLY A 232 4.00 4.84 1.55
CA GLY A 232 2.78 5.64 1.64
C GLY A 232 2.97 7.10 1.99
N THR A 233 1.89 7.86 1.83
CA THR A 233 1.79 9.25 2.29
C THR A 233 1.45 9.31 3.76
N MET A 234 1.73 10.45 4.39
CA MET A 234 1.36 10.73 5.77
C MET A 234 -0.12 11.13 5.89
N ASP A 235 -1.00 10.17 5.61
CA ASP A 235 -2.46 10.34 5.57
C ASP A 235 -3.22 9.15 6.17
N GLY A 236 -4.43 9.40 6.67
CA GLY A 236 -5.27 8.38 7.30
C GLY A 236 -4.51 7.57 8.35
N ALA A 237 -4.73 6.25 8.36
CA ALA A 237 -4.13 5.35 9.34
C ALA A 237 -2.63 5.09 9.12
N ASN A 238 -2.02 5.62 8.06
CA ASN A 238 -0.56 5.54 7.91
C ASN A 238 0.15 6.36 9.01
N VAL A 239 -0.48 7.46 9.46
CA VAL A 239 0.05 8.27 10.58
C VAL A 239 0.15 7.43 11.84
N GLU A 240 -0.92 6.73 12.21
CA GLU A 240 -0.91 5.84 13.37
C GLU A 240 0.02 4.64 13.16
N ILE A 241 0.13 4.08 11.95
CA ILE A 241 1.08 2.98 11.67
C ILE A 241 2.52 3.43 11.93
N VAL A 242 2.90 4.59 11.40
CA VAL A 242 4.23 5.18 11.59
C VAL A 242 4.50 5.48 13.07
N GLU A 243 3.51 6.00 13.80
CA GLU A 243 3.62 6.24 15.24
C GLU A 243 3.86 4.95 16.03
N LYS A 244 3.19 3.84 15.66
CA LYS A 244 3.29 2.56 16.37
C LYS A 244 4.52 1.74 15.96
N ALA A 245 4.80 1.63 14.67
CA ALA A 245 5.93 0.86 14.15
C ALA A 245 7.27 1.61 14.31
N GLY A 246 7.26 2.94 14.41
CA GLY A 246 8.45 3.78 14.33
C GLY A 246 8.73 4.22 12.90
N PHE A 247 9.09 5.49 12.73
CA PHE A 247 9.31 6.12 11.43
C PHE A 247 10.37 5.40 10.59
N GLU A 248 11.39 4.87 11.23
CA GLU A 248 12.48 4.14 10.57
C GLU A 248 12.02 2.83 9.94
N ASN A 249 10.85 2.29 10.33
CA ASN A 249 10.34 1.00 9.88
C ASN A 249 9.31 1.11 8.75
N GLU A 250 9.01 2.33 8.30
CA GLU A 250 8.13 2.61 7.15
C GLU A 250 8.87 3.41 6.06
N ILE A 251 8.27 3.49 4.87
CA ILE A 251 8.78 4.27 3.74
C ILE A 251 7.76 5.37 3.41
N ILE A 252 7.97 6.55 3.97
CA ILE A 252 7.05 7.68 3.82
C ILE A 252 7.55 8.67 2.79
N PHE A 253 6.63 9.19 1.97
CA PHE A 253 6.94 10.20 0.95
C PHE A 253 5.78 11.16 0.69
N GLY A 254 6.05 12.13 -0.17
CA GLY A 254 5.06 13.02 -0.76
C GLY A 254 4.70 14.20 0.13
N LEU A 255 3.76 15.00 -0.35
CA LEU A 255 3.27 16.18 0.35
C LEU A 255 2.55 15.82 1.66
N SER A 256 2.76 16.66 2.67
CA SER A 256 1.99 16.63 3.90
C SER A 256 0.54 17.09 3.68
N ALA A 257 -0.35 16.72 4.61
CA ALA A 257 -1.74 17.19 4.59
C ALA A 257 -1.86 18.73 4.59
N GLU A 258 -0.95 19.43 5.27
CA GLU A 258 -0.90 20.89 5.29
C GLU A 258 -0.53 21.47 3.92
N GLU A 259 0.50 20.92 3.28
CA GLU A 259 0.93 21.35 1.94
C GLU A 259 -0.16 21.11 0.90
N VAL A 260 -0.80 19.93 0.93
CA VAL A 260 -1.94 19.62 0.05
C VAL A 260 -3.09 20.60 0.27
N THR A 261 -3.43 20.89 1.54
CA THR A 261 -4.48 21.85 1.87
C THR A 261 -4.15 23.24 1.32
N LYS A 262 -2.91 23.72 1.51
CA LYS A 262 -2.44 25.00 0.96
C LYS A 262 -2.55 25.04 -0.56
N LEU A 263 -2.16 23.97 -1.26
CA LEU A 263 -2.27 23.90 -2.72
C LEU A 263 -3.72 24.03 -3.19
N TYR A 264 -4.67 23.33 -2.53
CA TYR A 264 -6.09 23.46 -2.86
C TYR A 264 -6.66 24.83 -2.50
N THR A 265 -6.25 25.44 -1.38
CA THR A 265 -6.74 26.76 -0.95
C THR A 265 -6.25 27.89 -1.87
N PHE A 266 -4.97 27.89 -2.24
CA PHE A 266 -4.40 28.95 -3.10
C PHE A 266 -4.67 28.71 -4.58
N ASN A 267 -4.99 27.47 -4.97
CA ASN A 267 -5.29 27.08 -6.36
C ASN A 267 -4.21 27.52 -7.38
N GLY A 268 -2.95 27.59 -6.95
CA GLY A 268 -1.82 28.02 -7.77
C GLY A 268 -1.04 26.88 -8.43
N TYR A 269 -1.47 25.63 -8.21
CA TYR A 269 -0.80 24.46 -8.79
C TYR A 269 -1.04 24.38 -10.30
N LYS A 270 0.04 24.31 -11.07
CA LYS A 270 0.00 24.16 -12.53
C LYS A 270 0.67 22.84 -12.93
N PRO A 271 -0.11 21.81 -13.27
CA PRO A 271 0.44 20.49 -13.58
C PRO A 271 1.38 20.48 -14.78
N ARG A 272 1.12 21.32 -15.80
CA ARG A 272 1.99 21.43 -16.99
C ARG A 272 3.42 21.85 -16.65
N GLU A 273 3.60 22.76 -15.70
CA GLU A 273 4.95 23.21 -15.31
C GLU A 273 5.76 22.04 -14.70
N ILE A 274 5.11 21.11 -13.98
CA ILE A 274 5.76 19.89 -13.47
C ILE A 274 6.14 18.97 -14.62
N TYR A 275 5.21 18.75 -15.56
CA TYR A 275 5.47 17.92 -16.74
C TYR A 275 6.66 18.48 -17.55
N ASP A 276 6.62 19.77 -17.92
CA ASP A 276 7.61 20.43 -18.77
C ASP A 276 9.03 20.40 -18.18
N GLN A 277 9.15 20.35 -16.85
CA GLN A 277 10.43 20.32 -16.13
C GLN A 277 10.95 18.90 -15.86
N ASP A 278 10.13 17.85 -16.00
CA ASP A 278 10.52 16.48 -15.69
C ASP A 278 10.64 15.61 -16.96
N PRO A 279 11.86 15.37 -17.47
CA PRO A 279 12.06 14.55 -18.66
C PRO A 279 11.65 13.09 -18.47
N ARG A 280 11.51 12.59 -17.22
CA ARG A 280 10.97 11.25 -16.96
C ARG A 280 9.49 11.21 -17.28
N LEU A 281 8.71 12.22 -16.89
CA LEU A 281 7.29 12.33 -17.21
C LEU A 281 7.07 12.43 -18.72
N HIS A 282 7.93 13.18 -19.45
CA HIS A 282 7.89 13.21 -20.92
C HIS A 282 8.00 11.82 -21.54
N LYS A 283 8.95 11.00 -21.07
CA LYS A 283 9.16 9.64 -21.58
C LYS A 283 8.01 8.70 -21.21
N VAL A 284 7.49 8.80 -19.98
CA VAL A 284 6.33 7.99 -19.54
C VAL A 284 5.09 8.35 -20.37
N PHE A 285 4.80 9.63 -20.57
CA PHE A 285 3.63 10.07 -21.36
C PHE A 285 3.78 9.66 -22.82
N SER A 286 4.97 9.80 -23.40
CA SER A 286 5.24 9.40 -24.78
C SER A 286 5.04 7.90 -24.98
N PHE A 287 5.44 7.07 -24.00
CA PHE A 287 5.16 5.64 -24.03
C PHE A 287 3.66 5.34 -23.94
N ILE A 288 2.94 6.00 -23.05
CA ILE A 288 1.48 5.81 -22.91
C ILE A 288 0.74 6.16 -24.20
N ARG A 289 1.15 7.22 -24.92
CA ARG A 289 0.55 7.61 -26.22
C ARG A 289 0.76 6.58 -27.33
N GLN A 290 1.78 5.72 -27.21
CA GLN A 290 2.06 4.68 -28.19
C GLN A 290 1.30 3.37 -27.91
N LEU A 291 0.60 3.29 -26.77
CA LEU A 291 -0.14 2.10 -26.39
C LEU A 291 -1.40 1.95 -27.26
N ASN A 292 -1.64 0.70 -27.64
CA ASN A 292 -2.85 0.22 -28.32
C ASN A 292 -3.51 -0.81 -27.40
N PRO A 293 -4.83 -1.07 -27.49
CA PRO A 293 -5.72 -0.76 -28.61
C PRO A 293 -6.48 0.58 -28.55
N ASN A 294 -6.59 1.23 -27.39
CA ASN A 294 -7.46 2.40 -27.21
C ASN A 294 -6.70 3.69 -26.86
N PRO A 295 -5.96 4.28 -27.81
CA PRO A 295 -5.14 5.48 -27.55
C PRO A 295 -5.96 6.67 -27.02
N GLN A 296 -7.24 6.81 -27.41
CA GLN A 296 -8.10 7.89 -26.92
C GLN A 296 -8.39 7.78 -25.41
N HIS A 297 -8.51 6.57 -24.86
CA HIS A 297 -8.69 6.37 -23.43
C HIS A 297 -7.44 6.81 -22.65
N PHE A 298 -6.27 6.50 -23.18
CA PHE A 298 -5.00 6.88 -22.57
C PHE A 298 -4.74 8.38 -22.70
N ASP A 299 -5.04 8.99 -23.85
CA ASP A 299 -4.99 10.44 -24.02
C ASP A 299 -5.92 11.17 -23.04
N TYR A 300 -7.09 10.60 -22.72
CA TYR A 300 -7.97 11.15 -21.69
C TYR A 300 -7.28 11.20 -20.32
N ILE A 301 -6.56 10.13 -19.92
CA ILE A 301 -5.77 10.09 -18.69
C ILE A 301 -4.70 11.17 -18.71
N LEU A 302 -3.89 11.23 -19.78
CA LEU A 302 -2.78 12.18 -19.89
C LEU A 302 -3.28 13.63 -19.88
N ASN A 303 -4.38 13.92 -20.56
CA ASN A 303 -4.99 15.25 -20.57
C ASN A 303 -5.52 15.64 -19.19
N ALA A 304 -6.10 14.72 -18.42
CA ALA A 304 -6.54 15.00 -17.06
C ALA A 304 -5.36 15.36 -16.14
N LEU A 305 -4.22 14.67 -16.30
CA LEU A 305 -2.98 15.01 -15.59
C LEU A 305 -2.46 16.40 -16.02
N LEU A 306 -2.35 16.68 -17.31
CA LEU A 306 -1.80 17.97 -17.77
C LEU A 306 -2.70 19.17 -17.42
N ASN A 307 -4.02 18.98 -17.41
CA ASN A 307 -4.95 20.10 -17.22
C ASN A 307 -5.31 20.35 -15.76
N SER A 308 -5.43 19.29 -14.95
CA SER A 308 -5.90 19.42 -13.57
C SER A 308 -4.95 18.77 -12.57
N ASP A 309 -4.54 17.51 -12.80
CA ASP A 309 -3.86 16.68 -11.80
C ASP A 309 -4.40 16.90 -10.38
N TYR A 310 -5.73 16.87 -10.23
CA TYR A 310 -6.40 17.26 -8.99
C TYR A 310 -5.90 16.45 -7.78
N PHE A 311 -5.47 15.21 -8.01
CA PHE A 311 -4.98 14.30 -6.97
C PHE A 311 -3.46 14.31 -6.83
N LEU A 312 -2.77 15.28 -7.44
CA LEU A 312 -1.34 15.55 -7.24
C LEU A 312 -0.47 14.32 -7.58
N VAL A 313 -0.84 13.59 -8.63
CA VAL A 313 -0.13 12.41 -9.14
C VAL A 313 1.23 12.81 -9.69
N MET A 314 1.30 13.82 -10.54
CA MET A 314 2.57 14.31 -11.09
C MET A 314 3.35 15.08 -10.02
N LYS A 315 2.65 15.80 -9.13
CA LYS A 315 3.30 16.56 -8.06
C LYS A 315 4.07 15.68 -7.06
N ASP A 316 3.53 14.51 -6.69
CA ASP A 316 4.21 13.56 -5.79
C ASP A 316 5.10 12.54 -6.53
N PHE A 317 5.12 12.54 -7.86
CA PHE A 317 5.81 11.52 -8.66
C PHE A 317 7.29 11.37 -8.31
N ASP A 318 8.03 12.47 -8.19
CA ASP A 318 9.46 12.43 -7.86
C ASP A 318 9.72 11.85 -6.46
N ALA A 319 8.92 12.25 -5.47
CA ALA A 319 9.03 11.74 -4.11
C ALA A 319 8.70 10.24 -4.06
N TYR A 320 7.72 9.80 -4.85
CA TYR A 320 7.34 8.39 -4.96
C TYR A 320 8.44 7.55 -5.64
N VAL A 321 9.07 8.06 -6.70
CA VAL A 321 10.24 7.41 -7.33
C VAL A 321 11.38 7.21 -6.31
N LYS A 322 11.72 8.25 -5.54
CA LYS A 322 12.75 8.18 -4.50
C LYS A 322 12.39 7.17 -3.40
N ALA A 323 11.12 7.10 -3.01
CA ALA A 323 10.63 6.14 -2.03
C ALA A 323 10.84 4.68 -2.50
N HIS A 324 10.60 4.41 -3.79
CA HIS A 324 10.86 3.10 -4.38
C HIS A 324 12.34 2.77 -4.49
N GLU A 325 13.21 3.75 -4.75
CA GLU A 325 14.67 3.57 -4.69
C GLU A 325 15.14 3.18 -3.28
N VAL A 326 14.58 3.84 -2.25
CA VAL A 326 14.81 3.49 -0.84
C VAL A 326 14.31 2.07 -0.55
N ALA A 327 13.11 1.71 -1.00
CA ALA A 327 12.54 0.38 -0.79
C ALA A 327 13.41 -0.73 -1.42
N ASN A 328 13.82 -0.55 -2.68
CA ASN A 328 14.66 -1.49 -3.39
C ASN A 328 16.01 -1.68 -2.69
N SER A 329 16.63 -0.58 -2.26
CA SER A 329 17.90 -0.60 -1.50
C SER A 329 17.73 -1.28 -0.13
N ALA A 330 16.70 -0.92 0.63
CA ALA A 330 16.41 -1.49 1.94
C ALA A 330 16.19 -3.01 1.88
N TYR A 331 15.51 -3.50 0.84
CA TYR A 331 15.26 -4.93 0.67
C TYR A 331 16.53 -5.75 0.52
N LYS A 332 17.59 -5.20 -0.08
CA LYS A 332 18.89 -5.89 -0.24
C LYS A 332 19.57 -6.12 1.11
N ASN A 333 19.35 -5.22 2.08
CA ASN A 333 19.75 -5.44 3.46
C ASN A 333 18.71 -6.29 4.20
N ARG A 334 18.77 -7.61 4.00
CA ARG A 334 17.81 -8.58 4.59
C ARG A 334 17.68 -8.47 6.11
N THR A 335 18.79 -8.23 6.81
CA THR A 335 18.79 -8.07 8.27
C THR A 335 17.91 -6.89 8.68
N ARG A 336 18.09 -5.74 8.03
CA ARG A 336 17.33 -4.53 8.33
C ARG A 336 15.87 -4.70 7.92
N TRP A 337 15.63 -5.22 6.72
CA TRP A 337 14.27 -5.45 6.19
C TRP A 337 13.43 -6.34 7.12
N LEU A 338 14.00 -7.46 7.57
CA LEU A 338 13.30 -8.38 8.47
C LEU A 338 13.07 -7.75 9.85
N ALA A 339 13.98 -6.91 10.34
CA ALA A 339 13.75 -6.16 11.57
C ALA A 339 12.58 -5.15 11.43
N MET A 340 12.47 -4.46 10.30
CA MET A 340 11.32 -3.57 10.01
C MET A 340 10.00 -4.35 9.97
N SER A 341 10.01 -5.51 9.29
CA SER A 341 8.86 -6.42 9.19
C SER A 341 8.41 -6.95 10.56
N ILE A 342 9.34 -7.37 11.41
CA ILE A 342 9.06 -7.85 12.77
C ILE A 342 8.51 -6.70 13.64
N SER A 343 9.07 -5.50 13.55
CA SER A 343 8.55 -4.33 14.27
C SER A 343 7.10 -4.02 13.88
N ASN A 344 6.79 -4.08 12.58
CA ASN A 344 5.43 -3.94 12.07
C ASN A 344 4.47 -4.96 12.68
N ILE A 345 4.83 -6.25 12.67
CA ILE A 345 4.03 -7.33 13.26
C ILE A 345 3.80 -7.06 14.74
N ALA A 346 4.87 -6.79 15.49
CA ALA A 346 4.82 -6.61 16.94
C ALA A 346 3.93 -5.43 17.35
N ASN A 347 4.00 -4.33 16.61
CA ASN A 347 3.27 -3.10 16.91
C ASN A 347 1.87 -3.02 16.28
N SER A 348 1.43 -4.05 15.56
CA SER A 348 0.12 -4.10 14.92
C SER A 348 -1.06 -4.30 15.88
N GLY A 349 -0.79 -4.69 17.14
CA GLY A 349 -1.81 -5.01 18.14
C GLY A 349 -2.81 -3.89 18.41
N PHE A 350 -2.38 -2.63 18.29
CA PHE A 350 -3.23 -1.44 18.44
C PHE A 350 -4.43 -1.45 17.47
N PHE A 351 -4.26 -2.02 16.28
CA PHE A 351 -5.27 -2.02 15.21
C PHE A 351 -6.27 -3.17 15.30
N THR A 352 -6.37 -3.85 16.45
CA THR A 352 -7.45 -4.82 16.68
C THR A 352 -8.83 -4.15 16.72
N SER A 353 -9.81 -4.77 16.06
CA SER A 353 -11.21 -4.34 16.14
C SER A 353 -11.79 -4.45 17.55
N ASP A 354 -11.23 -5.33 18.40
CA ASP A 354 -11.73 -5.52 19.77
C ASP A 354 -11.53 -4.24 20.60
N ARG A 355 -10.37 -3.59 20.43
CA ARG A 355 -10.06 -2.29 21.04
C ARG A 355 -10.99 -1.20 20.51
N THR A 356 -11.24 -1.18 19.20
CA THR A 356 -12.22 -0.25 18.60
C THR A 356 -13.60 -0.43 19.23
N VAL A 357 -14.11 -1.66 19.30
CA VAL A 357 -15.43 -1.99 19.87
C VAL A 357 -15.51 -1.63 21.35
N GLU A 358 -14.46 -1.94 22.13
CA GLU A 358 -14.40 -1.57 23.55
C GLU A 358 -14.42 -0.05 23.75
N GLN A 359 -13.71 0.72 22.91
CA GLN A 359 -13.80 2.18 22.93
C GLN A 359 -15.19 2.70 22.53
N TYR A 360 -15.84 2.10 21.53
CA TYR A 360 -17.24 2.45 21.18
C TYR A 360 -18.19 2.18 22.34
N ASN A 361 -18.04 1.04 23.01
CA ASN A 361 -18.87 0.70 24.16
C ASN A 361 -18.63 1.67 25.32
N ASN A 362 -17.37 1.94 25.64
CA ASN A 362 -16.97 2.81 26.75
C ASN A 362 -17.41 4.25 26.55
N ASP A 363 -17.43 4.77 25.32
CA ASP A 363 -17.70 6.20 25.08
C ASP A 363 -19.12 6.47 24.60
N ILE A 364 -19.74 5.54 23.86
CA ILE A 364 -21.00 5.80 23.15
C ILE A 364 -22.11 4.84 23.59
N TRP A 365 -21.95 3.53 23.45
CA TRP A 365 -23.06 2.60 23.63
C TRP A 365 -23.41 2.31 25.09
N LYS A 366 -22.40 2.36 25.98
CA LYS A 366 -22.56 2.16 27.43
C LYS A 366 -23.28 0.85 27.78
N LEU A 367 -23.03 -0.22 27.02
CA LEU A 367 -23.64 -1.53 27.25
C LEU A 367 -22.88 -2.28 28.34
N THR A 368 -23.61 -3.05 29.15
CA THR A 368 -23.03 -3.98 30.13
C THR A 368 -22.48 -5.21 29.41
N LYS A 369 -21.21 -5.52 29.66
CA LYS A 369 -20.57 -6.73 29.12
C LYS A 369 -21.07 -7.95 29.89
N ILE A 370 -21.71 -8.88 29.17
CA ILE A 370 -22.09 -10.19 29.73
C ILE A 370 -20.91 -11.13 29.44
N ALA A 371 -20.23 -11.59 30.49
CA ALA A 371 -19.23 -12.64 30.36
C ALA A 371 -19.95 -13.99 30.17
N LEU A 372 -19.61 -14.70 29.09
CA LEU A 372 -20.03 -16.08 28.84
C LEU A 372 -19.08 -17.07 29.51
#